data_AF-A0A7D9J1G6-F1
#
_entry.id   AF-A0A7D9J1G6-F1
#
_cell.length_a   1.000
_cell.length_b   1.000
_cell.length_c   1.000
_cell.angle_alpha   90.00
_cell.angle_beta   90.00
_cell.angle_gamma   90.00
#
_symmetry.space_group_name_H-M   'P 1'
#
loop_
_entity.id
_entity.type
_entity.pdbx_description
1 polymer ?
#
loop_
_entity_poly.entity_id
_entity_poly.type
_entity_poly.pdbx_seq_one_letter_code
_entity_poly.pdbx_strand_id
1 'polypeptide(L)'
;MKPKKAGRRMSNEYNIFFAANDVDDNHQVPTLLSLIGSKTYSLLKDLLLPEKPADKNFDEIVSTLQKHLNSKPLEIAERFRFYKRNQQEGESILSYIAELKKLTTHCNFGSNLEETLRDRLVCGLSNQQIQKRLLAESKLKFSKAVDIAVAMETATRDATEIHSKGREEKPLGS
;
A
#
# COMPACT_ATOMS: atom_id res chain seq x y z
N MET A 1 7.46 -4.95 -0.47
CA MET A 1 6.89 -5.23 -1.82
C MET A 1 5.71 -6.19 -1.65
N LYS A 2 4.53 -5.87 -2.21
CA LYS A 2 3.21 -6.42 -1.79
C LYS A 2 2.94 -7.85 -2.33
N PRO A 3 2.34 -8.77 -1.53
CA PRO A 3 2.05 -10.16 -1.93
C PRO A 3 1.02 -10.28 -3.06
N LYS A 4 0.13 -9.30 -3.25
CA LYS A 4 -0.82 -9.27 -4.39
C LYS A 4 -0.17 -9.23 -5.77
N LYS A 5 1.05 -8.71 -5.88
CA LYS A 5 1.79 -8.76 -7.15
C LYS A 5 2.37 -10.15 -7.39
N ALA A 6 2.68 -10.93 -6.35
CA ALA A 6 3.43 -12.19 -6.50
C ALA A 6 2.62 -13.28 -7.22
N GLY A 7 1.34 -13.52 -6.87
CA GLY A 7 0.56 -14.59 -7.50
C GLY A 7 0.13 -14.31 -8.96
N ARG A 8 -0.14 -13.04 -9.29
CA ARG A 8 -0.45 -12.60 -10.67
C ARG A 8 0.81 -12.51 -11.54
N ARG A 9 1.92 -12.11 -10.93
CA ARG A 9 3.25 -12.12 -11.55
C ARG A 9 3.72 -13.54 -11.82
N MET A 10 3.51 -14.47 -10.89
CA MET A 10 3.86 -15.89 -11.06
C MET A 10 3.16 -16.51 -12.28
N SER A 11 1.83 -16.36 -12.40
CA SER A 11 1.09 -16.86 -13.58
C SER A 11 1.59 -16.26 -14.90
N ASN A 12 1.84 -14.94 -14.93
CA ASN A 12 2.36 -14.28 -16.12
C ASN A 12 3.81 -14.69 -16.46
N GLU A 13 4.67 -14.85 -15.46
CA GLU A 13 6.07 -15.27 -15.64
C GLU A 13 6.16 -16.70 -16.20
N TYR A 14 5.33 -17.63 -15.71
CA TYR A 14 5.28 -18.99 -16.23
C TYR A 14 4.68 -19.05 -17.65
N ASN A 15 3.65 -18.27 -17.95
CA ASN A 15 3.11 -18.20 -19.32
C ASN A 15 4.14 -17.67 -20.32
N ILE A 16 4.91 -16.65 -19.94
CA ILE A 16 6.03 -16.14 -20.75
C ILE A 16 7.12 -17.21 -20.89
N PHE A 17 7.44 -17.92 -19.81
CA PHE A 17 8.43 -19.00 -19.83
C PHE A 17 8.01 -20.13 -20.77
N PHE A 18 6.75 -20.57 -20.72
CA PHE A 18 6.23 -21.61 -21.60
C PHE A 18 6.29 -21.18 -23.07
N ALA A 19 5.87 -19.96 -23.38
CA ALA A 19 5.94 -19.42 -24.74
C ALA A 19 7.38 -19.24 -25.24
N ALA A 20 8.32 -18.85 -24.37
CA ALA A 20 9.72 -18.66 -24.74
C ALA A 20 10.49 -19.97 -24.94
N ASN A 21 10.02 -21.07 -24.36
CA ASN A 21 10.69 -22.38 -24.41
C ASN A 21 9.87 -23.43 -25.16
N ASP A 22 8.83 -23.03 -25.90
CA ASP A 22 7.93 -23.91 -26.66
C ASP A 22 7.40 -25.10 -25.83
N VAL A 23 7.03 -24.84 -24.58
CA VAL A 23 6.51 -25.87 -23.67
C VAL A 23 5.06 -26.18 -24.04
N ASP A 24 4.82 -27.39 -24.54
CA ASP A 24 3.47 -27.85 -24.85
C ASP A 24 2.62 -28.09 -23.58
N ASP A 25 1.30 -28.15 -23.76
CA ASP A 25 0.33 -28.26 -22.68
C ASP A 25 0.55 -29.47 -21.76
N ASN A 26 1.06 -30.58 -22.27
CA ASN A 26 1.32 -31.78 -21.47
C ASN A 26 2.54 -31.59 -20.54
N HIS A 27 3.46 -30.69 -20.90
CA HIS A 27 4.69 -30.43 -20.16
C HIS A 27 4.61 -29.21 -19.24
N GLN A 28 3.58 -28.37 -19.35
CA GLN A 28 3.41 -27.18 -18.50
C GLN A 28 3.34 -27.52 -17.00
N VAL A 29 2.55 -28.54 -16.62
CA VAL A 29 2.40 -28.95 -15.21
C VAL A 29 3.70 -29.57 -14.65
N PRO A 30 4.33 -30.56 -15.30
CA PRO A 30 5.64 -31.06 -14.86
C PRO A 30 6.70 -29.95 -14.73
N THR A 31 6.74 -29.04 -15.71
CA THR A 31 7.68 -27.90 -15.71
C THR A 31 7.41 -26.99 -14.51
N LEU A 32 6.17 -26.59 -14.29
CA LEU A 32 5.78 -25.79 -13.12
C LEU A 32 6.18 -26.46 -11.81
N LEU A 33 5.82 -27.74 -11.61
CA LEU A 33 6.09 -28.45 -10.36
C LEU A 33 7.59 -28.57 -10.05
N SER A 34 8.44 -28.66 -11.08
CA SER A 34 9.90 -28.65 -10.91
C SER A 34 10.46 -27.27 -10.53
N LEU A 35 9.80 -26.18 -10.93
CA LEU A 35 10.30 -24.80 -10.78
C LEU A 35 9.76 -24.07 -9.52
N ILE A 36 8.57 -24.41 -9.02
CA ILE A 36 7.92 -23.70 -7.89
C ILE A 36 8.62 -23.85 -6.53
N GLY A 37 9.60 -24.76 -6.44
CA GLY A 37 10.39 -25.03 -5.24
C GLY A 37 9.64 -25.84 -4.18
N SER A 38 10.41 -26.46 -3.28
CA SER A 38 9.91 -27.45 -2.32
C SER A 38 8.82 -26.93 -1.38
N LYS A 39 8.95 -25.69 -0.88
CA LYS A 39 7.97 -25.09 0.04
C LYS A 39 6.60 -24.89 -0.62
N THR A 40 6.58 -24.37 -1.84
CA THR A 40 5.34 -24.13 -2.60
C THR A 40 4.71 -25.44 -3.04
N TYR A 41 5.55 -26.41 -3.43
CA TYR A 41 5.09 -27.75 -3.79
C TYR A 41 4.43 -28.48 -2.60
N SER A 42 5.03 -28.43 -1.40
CA SER A 42 4.41 -29.01 -0.20
C SER A 42 3.07 -28.35 0.11
N LEU A 43 2.99 -27.02 0.06
CA LEU A 43 1.73 -26.30 0.25
C LEU A 43 0.67 -26.73 -0.78
N LEU A 44 1.05 -26.80 -2.06
CA LEU A 44 0.14 -27.23 -3.13
C LEU A 44 -0.39 -28.64 -2.88
N LYS A 45 0.49 -29.56 -2.47
CA LYS A 45 0.12 -30.93 -2.13
C LYS A 45 -0.88 -30.97 -0.99
N ASP A 46 -0.66 -30.21 0.08
CA ASP A 46 -1.55 -30.14 1.24
C ASP A 46 -2.93 -29.57 0.85
N LEU A 47 -2.97 -28.58 -0.05
CA LEU A 47 -4.21 -27.94 -0.51
C LEU A 47 -5.05 -28.80 -1.45
N LEU A 48 -4.43 -29.75 -2.16
CA LEU A 48 -5.10 -30.59 -3.16
C LEU A 48 -5.55 -31.95 -2.62
N LEU A 49 -5.21 -32.31 -1.38
CA LEU A 49 -5.60 -33.61 -0.80
C LEU A 49 -7.12 -33.84 -0.93
N PRO A 50 -7.56 -35.05 -1.36
CA PRO A 50 -6.75 -36.26 -1.60
C PRO A 50 -6.12 -36.39 -3.00
N GLU A 51 -6.31 -35.41 -3.89
CA GLU A 51 -5.82 -35.43 -5.27
C GLU A 51 -4.33 -35.04 -5.35
N LYS A 52 -3.64 -35.42 -6.44
CA LYS A 52 -2.22 -35.07 -6.63
C LYS A 52 -2.07 -33.81 -7.50
N PRO A 53 -1.05 -32.98 -7.24
CA PRO A 53 -0.73 -31.84 -8.11
C PRO A 53 -0.53 -32.19 -9.58
N ALA A 54 0.00 -33.38 -9.87
CA ALA A 54 0.23 -33.85 -11.24
C ALA A 54 -1.05 -34.21 -12.01
N ASP A 55 -2.17 -34.40 -11.30
CA ASP A 55 -3.46 -34.78 -11.90
C ASP A 55 -4.30 -33.53 -12.26
N LYS A 56 -3.82 -32.33 -11.94
CA LYS A 56 -4.47 -31.04 -12.20
C LYS A 56 -3.88 -30.37 -13.43
N ASN A 57 -4.67 -29.55 -14.10
CA ASN A 57 -4.14 -28.68 -15.15
C ASN A 57 -3.46 -27.43 -14.57
N PHE A 58 -2.71 -26.72 -15.41
CA PHE A 58 -1.97 -25.54 -15.02
C PHE A 58 -2.86 -24.46 -14.36
N ASP A 59 -4.02 -24.18 -14.94
CA ASP A 59 -4.95 -23.16 -14.45
C ASP A 59 -5.52 -23.51 -13.07
N GLU A 60 -5.85 -24.78 -12.84
CA GLU A 60 -6.32 -25.28 -11.55
C GLU A 60 -5.25 -25.15 -10.46
N ILE A 61 -3.99 -25.48 -10.77
CA ILE A 61 -2.86 -25.34 -9.86
C ILE A 61 -2.63 -23.87 -9.51
N VAL A 62 -2.57 -23.00 -10.53
CA VAL A 62 -2.40 -21.56 -10.37
C VAL A 62 -3.54 -20.98 -9.55
N SER A 63 -4.79 -21.34 -9.86
CA SER A 63 -5.97 -20.88 -9.12
C SER A 63 -5.95 -21.32 -7.66
N THR A 64 -5.58 -22.56 -7.38
CA THR A 64 -5.47 -23.10 -6.00
C THR A 64 -4.42 -22.36 -5.19
N LEU A 65 -3.21 -22.22 -5.75
CA LEU A 65 -2.14 -21.45 -5.13
C LEU A 65 -2.53 -19.99 -4.95
N GLN A 66 -3.16 -19.37 -5.96
CA GLN A 66 -3.62 -17.99 -5.88
C GLN A 66 -4.70 -17.81 -4.82
N LYS A 67 -5.65 -18.73 -4.67
CA LYS A 67 -6.70 -18.64 -3.65
C LYS A 67 -6.11 -18.65 -2.23
N HIS A 68 -5.09 -19.47 -2.01
CA HIS A 68 -4.44 -19.58 -0.71
C HIS A 68 -3.45 -18.44 -0.45
N LEU A 69 -2.51 -18.21 -1.37
CA LEU A 69 -1.46 -17.20 -1.26
C LEU A 69 -1.98 -15.76 -1.43
N ASN A 70 -3.07 -15.59 -2.17
CA ASN A 70 -3.82 -14.33 -2.28
C ASN A 70 -5.16 -14.40 -1.55
N SER A 71 -5.26 -15.18 -0.46
CA SER A 71 -6.38 -15.00 0.48
C SER A 71 -6.59 -13.50 0.68
N LYS A 72 -7.82 -13.02 0.39
CA LYS A 72 -8.15 -11.59 0.37
C LYS A 72 -7.46 -10.98 1.59
N PRO A 73 -6.65 -9.91 1.44
CA PRO A 73 -6.04 -9.30 2.61
C PRO A 73 -7.16 -9.08 3.59
N LEU A 74 -7.01 -9.66 4.77
CA LEU A 74 -8.05 -9.62 5.79
C LEU A 74 -8.41 -8.15 5.91
N GLU A 75 -9.64 -7.81 5.52
CA GLU A 75 -10.06 -6.41 5.41
C GLU A 75 -9.78 -5.69 6.74
N ILE A 76 -9.99 -6.42 7.83
CA ILE A 76 -9.66 -6.01 9.20
C ILE A 76 -8.16 -5.70 9.40
N ALA A 77 -7.24 -6.47 8.80
CA ALA A 77 -5.81 -6.21 8.89
C ALA A 77 -5.38 -4.99 8.07
N GLU A 78 -5.99 -4.76 6.90
CA GLU A 78 -5.74 -3.54 6.10
C GLU A 78 -6.28 -2.30 6.81
N ARG A 79 -7.51 -2.38 7.31
CA ARG A 79 -8.11 -1.31 8.13
C ARG A 79 -7.27 -1.06 9.38
N PHE A 80 -6.78 -2.09 10.06
CA PHE A 80 -5.88 -1.94 11.20
C PHE A 80 -4.61 -1.16 10.83
N ARG A 81 -3.95 -1.48 9.70
CA ARG A 81 -2.77 -0.73 9.24
C ARG A 81 -3.10 0.71 8.91
N PHE A 82 -4.23 0.96 8.23
CA PHE A 82 -4.72 2.31 7.95
C PHE A 82 -4.94 3.10 9.25
N TYR A 83 -5.68 2.54 10.21
CA TYR A 83 -5.99 3.25 11.45
C TYR A 83 -4.79 3.42 12.38
N LYS A 84 -3.76 2.56 12.29
CA LYS A 84 -2.50 2.72 13.04
C LYS A 84 -1.56 3.77 12.42
N ARG A 85 -1.83 4.26 11.21
CA ARG A 85 -0.91 5.14 10.48
C ARG A 85 -1.04 6.61 10.91
N ASN A 86 -0.05 7.09 11.67
CA ASN A 86 0.18 8.51 11.98
C ASN A 86 1.34 9.06 11.16
N GLN A 87 1.36 10.37 10.89
CA GLN A 87 2.45 11.08 10.22
C GLN A 87 3.79 10.76 10.90
N GLN A 88 4.79 10.38 10.10
CA GLN A 88 6.12 10.08 10.61
C GLN A 88 6.90 11.37 10.91
N GLU A 89 7.91 11.28 11.76
CA GLU A 89 8.81 12.40 12.01
C GLU A 89 9.51 12.82 10.70
N GLY A 90 9.49 14.13 10.41
CA GLY A 90 10.04 14.68 9.16
C GLY A 90 9.25 14.38 7.89
N GLU A 91 8.14 13.63 7.95
CA GLU A 91 7.30 13.35 6.80
C GLU A 91 6.45 14.57 6.42
N SER A 92 6.44 14.97 5.14
CA SER A 92 5.56 16.05 4.67
C SER A 92 4.09 15.64 4.66
N ILE A 93 3.19 16.60 4.82
CA ILE A 93 1.74 16.35 4.84
C ILE A 93 1.27 15.71 3.53
N LEU A 94 1.81 16.13 2.38
CA LEU A 94 1.49 15.52 1.09
C LEU A 94 1.92 14.05 1.00
N SER A 95 3.10 13.71 1.54
CA SER A 95 3.58 12.32 1.58
C SER A 95 2.70 11.46 2.49
N TYR A 96 2.32 12.00 3.65
CA TYR A 96 1.42 11.35 4.57
C TYR A 96 0.06 11.04 3.92
N ILE A 97 -0.55 12.03 3.25
CA ILE A 97 -1.81 11.87 2.52
C ILE A 97 -1.70 10.79 1.42
N ALA A 98 -0.60 10.80 0.67
CA ALA A 98 -0.37 9.80 -0.37
C ALA A 98 -0.31 8.38 0.22
N GLU A 99 0.37 8.19 1.35
CA GLU A 99 0.43 6.89 2.02
C GLU A 99 -0.92 6.48 2.62
N LEU A 100 -1.70 7.41 3.19
CA LEU A 100 -3.07 7.14 3.64
C LEU A 100 -3.93 6.63 2.48
N LYS A 101 -3.94 7.32 1.34
CA LYS A 101 -4.67 6.88 0.13
C LYS A 101 -4.20 5.52 -0.38
N LYS A 102 -2.91 5.21 -0.25
CA LYS A 102 -2.36 3.90 -0.64
C LYS A 102 -2.78 2.76 0.30
N LEU A 103 -3.06 3.05 1.57
CA LEU A 103 -3.53 2.06 2.54
C LEU A 103 -5.01 1.73 2.38
N THR A 104 -5.83 2.63 1.82
CA THR A 104 -7.27 2.39 1.62
C THR A 104 -7.58 1.36 0.52
N THR A 105 -6.62 1.02 -0.35
CA THR A 105 -6.83 0.20 -1.57
C THR A 105 -7.52 -1.15 -1.29
N HIS A 106 -7.35 -1.70 -0.08
CA HIS A 106 -7.90 -3.01 0.30
C HIS A 106 -8.75 -2.94 1.57
N CYS A 107 -9.11 -1.74 2.01
CA CYS A 107 -9.93 -1.54 3.21
C CYS A 107 -11.44 -1.62 2.95
N ASN A 108 -11.86 -1.54 1.67
CA ASN A 108 -13.27 -1.59 1.27
C ASN A 108 -14.16 -0.55 1.99
N PHE A 109 -13.66 0.70 2.11
CA PHE A 109 -14.40 1.79 2.78
C PHE A 109 -15.65 2.27 2.03
N GLY A 110 -15.82 1.90 0.76
CA GLY A 110 -17.00 2.27 -0.04
C GLY A 110 -17.24 3.78 -0.07
N SER A 111 -18.49 4.18 0.15
CA SER A 111 -18.93 5.59 0.20
C SER A 111 -18.23 6.41 1.29
N ASN A 112 -17.71 5.77 2.33
CA ASN A 112 -17.15 6.46 3.50
C ASN A 112 -15.66 6.76 3.34
N LEU A 113 -15.08 6.54 2.14
CA LEU A 113 -13.65 6.71 1.89
C LEU A 113 -13.16 8.12 2.22
N GLU A 114 -13.86 9.16 1.78
CA GLU A 114 -13.43 10.55 2.03
C GLU A 114 -13.53 10.93 3.50
N GLU A 115 -14.60 10.54 4.18
CA GLU A 115 -14.78 10.78 5.62
C GLU A 115 -13.68 10.06 6.42
N THR A 116 -13.40 8.81 6.07
CA THR A 116 -12.36 8.01 6.73
C THR A 116 -10.96 8.59 6.51
N LEU A 117 -10.66 9.07 5.30
CA LEU A 117 -9.41 9.76 5.00
C LEU A 117 -9.27 11.08 5.77
N ARG A 118 -10.35 11.87 5.83
CA ARG A 118 -10.40 13.11 6.61
C ARG A 118 -10.11 12.81 8.08
N ASP A 119 -10.84 11.89 8.69
CA ASP A 119 -10.73 11.61 10.12
C ASP A 119 -9.33 11.09 10.46
N ARG A 120 -8.78 10.20 9.63
CA ARG A 120 -7.42 9.68 9.85
C ARG A 120 -6.35 10.74 9.64
N LEU A 121 -6.50 11.62 8.65
CA LEU A 121 -5.61 12.78 8.45
C LEU A 121 -5.62 13.66 9.70
N VAL A 122 -6.79 14.12 10.17
CA VAL A 122 -6.89 14.99 11.35
C VAL A 122 -6.25 14.33 12.57
N CYS A 123 -6.62 13.08 12.88
CA CYS A 123 -6.13 12.37 14.07
C CYS A 123 -4.63 12.04 14.02
N GLY A 124 -4.04 11.92 12.83
CA GLY A 124 -2.67 11.41 12.67
C GLY A 124 -1.62 12.45 12.30
N LEU A 125 -2.00 13.72 12.10
CA LEU A 125 -1.06 14.83 11.91
C LEU A 125 -0.16 15.00 13.14
N SER A 126 1.13 15.23 12.92
CA SER A 126 2.10 15.49 13.99
C SER A 126 2.04 16.94 14.50
N ASN A 127 1.74 17.89 13.62
CA ASN A 127 1.63 19.30 13.97
C ASN A 127 0.30 19.62 14.67
N GLN A 128 0.39 19.89 15.98
CA GLN A 128 -0.74 20.20 16.84
C GLN A 128 -1.49 21.49 16.48
N GLN A 129 -0.82 22.48 15.90
CA GLN A 129 -1.48 23.73 15.49
C GLN A 129 -2.38 23.51 14.27
N ILE A 130 -1.89 22.74 13.30
CA ILE A 130 -2.69 22.35 12.12
C ILE A 130 -3.88 21.50 12.57
N GLN A 131 -3.66 20.52 13.46
CA GLN A 131 -4.74 19.68 14.00
C GLN A 131 -5.83 20.53 14.69
N LYS A 132 -5.44 21.48 15.56
CA LYS A 132 -6.39 22.41 16.21
C LYS A 132 -7.17 23.25 15.20
N ARG A 133 -6.50 23.76 14.16
CA ARG A 133 -7.15 24.56 13.11
C ARG A 133 -8.21 23.76 12.36
N LEU A 134 -7.92 22.49 12.06
CA LEU A 134 -8.85 21.57 11.40
C LEU A 134 -10.04 21.21 12.29
N LEU A 135 -9.82 20.98 13.60
CA LEU A 135 -10.89 20.69 14.56
C LEU A 135 -11.88 21.86 14.76
N ALA A 136 -11.48 23.09 14.45
CA ALA A 136 -12.35 24.26 14.50
C ALA A 136 -13.31 24.41 13.29
N GLU A 137 -13.21 23.53 12.28
CA GLU A 137 -14.04 23.58 11.07
C GLU A 137 -15.36 22.81 11.24
N SER A 138 -16.50 23.51 11.20
CA SER A 138 -17.83 22.94 11.47
C SER A 138 -18.32 21.90 10.44
N LYS A 139 -17.90 22.02 9.17
CA LYS A 139 -18.25 21.08 8.09
C LYS A 139 -17.01 20.75 7.26
N LEU A 140 -16.02 20.15 7.92
CA LEU A 140 -14.76 19.80 7.29
C LEU A 140 -14.94 18.66 6.26
N LYS A 141 -14.58 18.94 5.01
CA LYS A 141 -14.42 17.93 3.94
C LYS A 141 -12.96 17.53 3.82
N PHE A 142 -12.69 16.35 3.23
CA PHE A 142 -11.32 15.88 3.04
C PHE A 142 -10.48 16.85 2.20
N SER A 143 -11.00 17.32 1.05
CA SER A 143 -10.30 18.31 0.22
C SER A 143 -9.92 19.58 0.98
N LYS A 144 -10.89 20.17 1.70
CA LYS A 144 -10.65 21.36 2.55
C LYS A 144 -9.61 21.10 3.63
N ALA A 145 -9.61 19.91 4.23
CA ALA A 145 -8.61 19.53 5.23
C ALA A 145 -7.20 19.47 4.64
N VAL A 146 -7.06 18.92 3.43
CA VAL A 146 -5.80 18.90 2.68
C VAL A 146 -5.32 20.31 2.39
N ASP A 147 -6.19 21.18 1.86
CA ASP A 147 -5.83 22.55 1.49
C ASP A 147 -5.33 23.35 2.70
N ILE A 148 -6.05 23.30 3.82
CA ILE A 148 -5.65 23.98 5.06
C ILE A 148 -4.31 23.44 5.57
N ALA A 149 -4.16 22.12 5.63
CA ALA A 149 -2.97 21.50 6.18
C ALA A 149 -1.71 21.84 5.36
N VAL A 150 -1.79 21.74 4.03
CA VAL A 150 -0.68 22.05 3.12
C VAL A 150 -0.34 23.54 3.12
N ALA A 151 -1.35 24.42 3.15
CA ALA A 151 -1.12 25.86 3.23
C ALA A 151 -0.38 26.24 4.52
N MET A 152 -0.75 25.65 5.66
CA MET A 152 -0.08 25.91 6.94
C MET A 152 1.34 25.34 7.01
N GLU A 153 1.58 24.13 6.48
CA GLU A 153 2.93 23.55 6.37
C GLU A 153 3.83 24.46 5.52
N THR A 154 3.32 24.92 4.37
CA THR A 154 4.06 25.82 3.47
C THR A 154 4.36 27.16 4.14
N ALA A 155 3.35 27.80 4.77
CA ALA A 155 3.55 29.07 5.45
C ALA A 155 4.57 28.97 6.61
N THR A 156 4.59 27.85 7.32
CA THR A 156 5.57 27.61 8.39
C THR A 156 6.98 27.49 7.82
N ARG A 157 7.16 26.73 6.74
CA ARG A 157 8.45 26.59 6.05
C ARG A 157 8.94 27.94 5.53
N ASP A 158 8.09 28.66 4.80
CA ASP A 158 8.45 29.95 4.20
C ASP A 158 8.82 30.97 5.29
N ALA A 159 8.07 31.02 6.39
CA ALA A 159 8.41 31.87 7.54
C ALA A 159 9.78 31.49 8.15
N THR A 160 10.08 30.20 8.31
CA THR A 160 11.40 29.79 8.82
C THR A 160 12.56 30.20 7.90
N GLU A 161 12.36 30.13 6.57
CA GLU A 161 13.37 30.53 5.58
C GLU A 161 13.58 32.05 5.55
N ILE A 162 12.53 32.85 5.71
CA ILE A 162 12.63 34.32 5.79
C ILE A 162 13.41 34.72 7.05
N HIS A 163 13.11 34.09 8.19
CA HIS A 163 13.75 34.40 9.47
C HIS A 163 15.21 33.93 9.56
N SER A 164 15.60 32.87 8.84
CA SER A 164 17.00 32.44 8.78
C SER A 164 17.86 33.37 7.94
N LYS A 165 17.38 33.78 6.75
CA LYS A 165 18.09 34.72 5.86
C LYS A 165 18.31 36.10 6.50
N GLY A 166 17.33 36.60 7.27
CA GLY A 166 17.47 37.88 7.98
C GLY A 166 18.51 37.90 9.12
N ARG A 167 19.05 36.76 9.54
CA ARG A 167 20.12 36.68 10.58
C ARG A 167 21.53 36.67 10.00
N GLU A 168 21.69 36.24 8.75
CA GLU A 168 23.00 36.18 8.08
C GLU A 168 23.45 37.54 7.53
N GLU A 169 22.55 38.52 7.42
CA GLU A 169 22.85 39.85 6.88
C GLU A 169 23.35 40.87 7.92
N LYS A 170 23.60 40.52 9.19
CA LYS A 170 24.28 41.44 10.12
C LYS A 170 25.78 41.49 9.79
N PRO A 171 26.33 42.62 9.30
CA PRO A 171 27.75 42.74 9.06
C PRO A 171 28.50 42.75 10.38
N LEU A 172 29.54 41.92 10.49
CA LEU A 172 30.64 42.15 11.42
C LEU A 172 31.34 43.45 11.00
N GLY A 173 31.10 44.53 11.73
CA GLY A 173 31.94 45.72 11.63
C GLY A 173 31.19 47.03 11.80
N SER A 174 31.29 47.62 12.99
CA SER A 174 31.63 49.02 13.25
C SER A 174 32.08 49.14 14.71
#